data_AF-A0A382KW25-F1
#
_entry.id   AF-A0A382KW25-F1
#
_cell.length_a   1.000
_cell.length_b   1.000
_cell.length_c   1.000
_cell.angle_alpha   90.00
_cell.angle_beta   90.00
_cell.angle_gamma   90.00
#
_symmetry.space_group_name_H-M   'P 1'
#
loop_
_entity.id
_entity.type
_entity.pdbx_description
1 polymer ?
#
loop_
_entity_poly.entity_id
_entity_poly.type
_entity_poly.pdbx_seq_one_letter_code
_entity_poly.pdbx_strand_id
1 'polypeptide(L)'
;VHLEPSKPGEIVPVPAALFGPLLGSISSLAGLRCALRVIFLLHRKQGKLKYVSTAELVADPVLEWGDGAEAAEQILDTFVKYGLLVRIPGGPKNSGCYCLDNMANRNVMARVGKGELLGPEESTVRQREEVRPRANIFRLYEDNI
;
A
#
# COMPACT_ATOMS: atom_id res chain seq x y z
N VAL A 1 10.02 -17.03 -2.87
CA VAL A 1 9.61 -15.65 -3.20
C VAL A 1 10.78 -14.73 -2.89
N HIS A 2 11.49 -14.23 -3.91
CA HIS A 2 12.72 -13.45 -3.73
C HIS A 2 12.37 -11.96 -3.74
N LEU A 3 12.37 -11.33 -2.56
CA LEU A 3 12.18 -9.90 -2.38
C LEU A 3 13.49 -9.20 -2.72
N GLU A 4 13.66 -8.75 -3.96
CA GLU A 4 14.83 -7.91 -4.28
C GLU A 4 14.73 -6.57 -3.55
N PRO A 5 15.83 -6.10 -2.93
CA PRO A 5 15.83 -4.86 -2.17
C PRO A 5 15.53 -3.67 -3.09
N SER A 6 14.84 -2.67 -2.54
CA SER A 6 14.69 -1.36 -3.17
C SER A 6 16.07 -0.82 -3.59
N LYS A 7 16.11 0.01 -4.65
CA LYS A 7 17.36 0.63 -5.12
C LYS A 7 18.09 1.23 -3.90
N PRO A 8 19.38 0.92 -3.70
CA PRO A 8 20.11 1.49 -2.57
C PRO A 8 20.01 3.02 -2.63
N GLY A 9 19.28 3.60 -1.66
CA GLY A 9 19.03 5.05 -1.58
C GLY A 9 17.61 5.54 -1.88
N GLU A 10 16.63 4.69 -2.22
CA GLU A 10 15.23 5.14 -2.33
C GLU A 10 14.65 5.40 -0.94
N ILE A 11 14.37 6.67 -0.63
CA ILE A 11 13.77 7.08 0.63
C ILE A 11 12.25 7.06 0.47
N VAL A 12 11.58 6.33 1.35
CA VAL A 12 10.12 6.29 1.45
C VAL A 12 9.75 7.10 2.69
N PRO A 13 9.12 8.27 2.55
CA PRO A 13 8.73 9.09 3.69
C PRO A 13 7.61 8.38 4.45
N VAL A 14 7.84 8.19 5.74
CA VAL A 14 6.87 7.60 6.67
C VAL A 14 6.24 8.73 7.48
N PRO A 15 4.90 8.81 7.57
CA PRO A 15 4.23 9.83 8.39
C PRO A 15 4.69 9.74 9.84
N ALA A 16 5.03 10.88 10.45
CA ALA A 16 5.44 10.95 11.85
C ALA A 16 4.40 10.35 12.80
N ALA A 17 3.12 10.41 12.44
CA ALA A 17 2.02 9.78 13.16
C ALA A 17 2.23 8.27 13.39
N LEU A 18 2.87 7.55 12.45
CA LEU A 18 3.17 6.13 12.60
C LEU A 18 4.13 5.88 13.76
N PHE A 19 5.11 6.76 13.98
CA PHE A 19 6.12 6.61 15.04
C PHE A 19 5.68 7.13 16.41
N GLY A 20 4.46 7.66 16.50
CA GLY A 20 3.85 8.12 17.75
C GLY A 20 3.06 7.02 18.48
N PRO A 21 1.95 7.38 19.15
CA PRO A 21 1.08 6.43 19.85
C PRO A 21 0.54 5.31 18.95
N LEU A 22 0.50 5.55 17.64
CA LEU A 22 0.07 4.57 16.65
C LEU A 22 0.98 3.34 16.64
N LEU A 23 2.30 3.52 16.80
CA LEU A 23 3.24 2.41 16.86
C LEU A 23 2.95 1.47 18.03
N GLY A 24 2.65 2.04 19.20
CA GLY A 24 2.26 1.26 20.39
C GLY A 24 0.89 0.60 20.26
N SER A 25 0.01 1.15 19.42
CA SER A 25 -1.34 0.60 19.19
C SER A 25 -1.34 -0.57 18.19
N ILE A 26 -0.31 -0.67 17.34
CA ILE A 26 -0.10 -1.82 16.45
C ILE A 26 0.57 -2.94 17.25
N SER A 27 -0.24 -3.85 17.80
CA SER A 27 0.23 -4.95 18.64
C SER A 27 0.70 -6.19 17.86
N SER A 28 0.44 -6.24 16.55
CA SER A 28 0.77 -7.39 15.70
C SER A 28 1.85 -7.05 14.66
N LEU A 29 2.78 -7.99 14.47
CA LEU A 29 3.82 -7.87 13.45
C LEU A 29 3.23 -7.85 12.03
N ALA A 30 2.14 -8.59 11.80
CA ALA A 30 1.39 -8.54 10.54
C ALA A 30 0.84 -7.14 10.26
N GLY A 31 0.27 -6.47 11.28
CA GLY A 31 -0.21 -5.10 11.18
C GLY A 31 0.92 -4.12 10.84
N LEU A 32 2.08 -4.22 11.52
CA LEU A 32 3.19 -3.30 11.24
C LEU A 32 3.74 -3.47 9.81
N ARG A 33 3.90 -4.72 9.35
CA ARG A 33 4.31 -5.02 7.97
C ARG A 33 3.30 -4.46 6.96
N CYS A 34 2.02 -4.64 7.23
CA CYS A 34 0.95 -4.11 6.39
C CYS A 34 1.00 -2.58 6.32
N ALA A 35 1.11 -1.88 7.45
CA ALA A 35 1.20 -0.42 7.48
C ALA A 35 2.38 0.10 6.66
N LEU A 36 3.57 -0.47 6.84
CA LEU A 36 4.76 -0.11 6.07
C LEU A 36 4.59 -0.40 4.58
N ARG A 37 4.00 -1.55 4.23
CA ARG A 37 3.74 -1.91 2.84
C ARG A 37 2.75 -0.97 2.17
N VAL A 38 1.67 -0.59 2.85
CA VAL A 38 0.69 0.38 2.37
C VAL A 38 1.36 1.73 2.11
N ILE A 39 2.18 2.23 3.04
CA ILE A 39 2.92 3.50 2.86
C ILE A 39 3.83 3.42 1.64
N PHE A 40 4.55 2.30 1.47
CA PHE A 40 5.41 2.08 0.31
C PHE A 40 4.63 2.08 -1.01
N LEU A 41 3.51 1.37 -1.08
CA LEU A 41 2.66 1.33 -2.27
C LEU A 41 2.10 2.72 -2.60
N LEU A 42 1.60 3.44 -1.60
CA LEU A 42 1.09 4.79 -1.77
C LEU A 42 2.18 5.76 -2.22
N HIS A 43 3.40 5.66 -1.69
CA HIS A 43 4.51 6.50 -2.12
C HIS A 43 4.80 6.35 -3.63
N ARG A 44 4.74 5.12 -4.14
CA ARG A 44 5.01 4.79 -5.55
C ARG A 44 3.88 5.16 -6.51
N LYS A 45 2.67 5.39 -6.02
CA LYS A 45 1.55 5.84 -6.85
C LYS A 45 1.73 7.31 -7.25
N GLN A 46 1.40 7.57 -8.51
CA GLN A 46 1.36 8.91 -9.10
C GLN A 46 -0.08 9.41 -9.15
N GLY A 47 -0.26 10.72 -9.23
CA GLY A 47 -1.57 11.36 -9.29
C GLY A 47 -1.89 12.24 -8.07
N LYS A 48 -2.97 13.03 -8.21
CA LYS A 48 -3.40 14.01 -7.20
C LYS A 48 -3.97 13.36 -5.93
N LEU A 49 -4.62 12.20 -6.07
CA LEU A 49 -5.10 11.39 -4.96
C LEU A 49 -4.45 10.01 -5.03
N LYS A 50 -3.61 9.70 -4.05
CA LYS A 50 -2.93 8.40 -3.96
C LYS A 50 -3.77 7.50 -3.05
N TYR A 51 -4.23 6.38 -3.58
CA TYR A 51 -5.06 5.44 -2.85
C TYR A 51 -4.65 3.99 -3.11
N VAL A 52 -4.99 3.09 -2.21
CA VAL A 52 -4.80 1.65 -2.35
C VAL A 52 -6.14 0.96 -2.18
N SER A 53 -6.41 -0.09 -2.95
CA SER A 53 -7.63 -0.90 -2.78
C SER A 53 -7.36 -2.16 -1.96
N THR A 54 -8.40 -2.74 -1.36
CA THR A 54 -8.32 -4.05 -0.70
C THR A 54 -7.85 -5.13 -1.67
N ALA A 55 -8.38 -5.13 -2.90
CA ALA A 55 -7.97 -6.07 -3.94
C ALA A 55 -6.47 -5.98 -4.27
N GLU A 56 -5.91 -4.77 -4.35
CA GLU A 56 -4.47 -4.58 -4.57
C GLU A 56 -3.62 -5.13 -3.42
N LEU A 57 -4.09 -4.97 -2.19
CA LEU A 57 -3.36 -5.46 -1.02
C LEU A 57 -3.42 -6.97 -0.90
N VAL A 58 -4.59 -7.57 -1.17
CA VAL A 58 -4.76 -9.03 -1.18
C VAL A 58 -3.90 -9.68 -2.26
N ALA A 59 -3.74 -9.03 -3.40
CA ALA A 59 -2.89 -9.48 -4.49
C ALA A 59 -1.38 -9.19 -4.26
N ASP A 60 -1.01 -8.47 -3.20
CA ASP A 60 0.39 -8.10 -2.95
C ASP A 60 1.19 -9.32 -2.44
N PRO A 61 2.23 -9.76 -3.17
CA PRO A 61 2.96 -10.99 -2.83
C PRO A 61 3.85 -10.87 -1.58
N VAL A 62 3.98 -9.67 -1.00
CA VAL A 62 4.75 -9.41 0.22
C VAL A 62 3.87 -9.56 1.47
N LEU A 63 2.55 -9.42 1.32
CA LEU A 63 1.60 -9.55 2.41
C LEU A 63 0.99 -10.95 2.38
N GLU A 64 1.26 -11.72 3.43
CA GLU A 64 0.61 -13.01 3.62
C GLU A 64 -0.71 -12.78 4.37
N TRP A 65 -1.82 -12.89 3.63
CA TRP A 65 -3.16 -12.81 4.18
C TRP A 65 -3.65 -14.24 4.44
N GLY A 66 -3.68 -14.66 5.71
CA GLY A 66 -4.11 -16.01 6.08
C GLY A 66 -5.54 -16.32 5.62
N ASP A 67 -6.51 -15.51 6.05
CA ASP A 67 -7.94 -15.70 5.77
C ASP A 67 -8.46 -14.88 4.57
N GLY A 68 -7.57 -14.45 3.67
CA GLY A 68 -7.95 -13.70 2.47
C GLY A 68 -8.49 -12.27 2.74
N ALA A 69 -9.38 -11.80 1.86
CA ALA A 69 -9.77 -10.38 1.77
C ALA A 69 -10.40 -9.78 3.05
N GLU A 70 -11.08 -10.60 3.85
CA GLU A 70 -11.72 -10.15 5.10
C GLU A 70 -10.69 -9.72 6.15
N ALA A 71 -9.60 -10.46 6.29
CA ALA A 71 -8.50 -10.09 7.18
C ALA A 71 -7.83 -8.78 6.74
N ALA A 72 -7.73 -8.55 5.42
CA ALA A 72 -7.22 -7.31 4.87
C ALA A 72 -8.10 -6.12 5.21
N GLU A 73 -9.42 -6.26 5.07
CA GLU A 73 -10.36 -5.21 5.43
C GLU A 73 -10.33 -4.87 6.92
N GLN A 74 -10.29 -5.87 7.80
CA GLN A 74 -10.23 -5.65 9.25
C GLN A 74 -8.96 -4.89 9.68
N ILE A 75 -7.81 -5.23 9.09
CA ILE A 75 -6.54 -4.55 9.37
C ILE A 75 -6.59 -3.11 8.85
N LEU A 76 -7.13 -2.88 7.65
CA LEU A 76 -7.28 -1.54 7.09
C LEU A 76 -8.23 -0.68 7.91
N ASP A 77 -9.35 -1.25 8.38
CA ASP A 77 -10.27 -0.55 9.28
C ASP A 77 -9.61 -0.18 10.61
N THR A 78 -8.73 -1.02 11.10
CA THR A 78 -7.94 -0.73 12.30
C THR A 78 -7.02 0.47 12.06
N PHE A 79 -6.38 0.57 10.88
CA PHE A 79 -5.59 1.75 10.52
C PHE A 79 -6.41 3.02 10.30
N VAL A 80 -7.67 2.88 9.87
CA VAL A 80 -8.60 4.02 9.82
C VAL A 80 -8.92 4.51 11.23
N LYS A 81 -9.19 3.59 12.18
CA LYS A 81 -9.43 3.95 13.59
C LYS A 81 -8.23 4.63 14.23
N TYR A 82 -7.01 4.24 13.83
CA TYR A 82 -5.79 4.87 14.31
C TYR A 82 -5.46 6.20 13.65
N GLY A 83 -6.20 6.62 12.61
CA GLY A 83 -5.93 7.84 11.86
C GLY A 83 -4.69 7.76 10.97
N LEU A 84 -4.27 6.56 10.57
CA LEU A 84 -3.24 6.39 9.53
C LEU A 84 -3.86 6.50 8.14
N LEU A 85 -5.04 5.92 7.96
CA LEU A 85 -5.74 5.85 6.69
C LEU A 85 -7.12 6.51 6.77
N VAL A 86 -7.62 6.97 5.63
CA VAL A 86 -9.00 7.43 5.47
C VAL A 86 -9.63 6.66 4.32
N ARG A 87 -10.86 6.17 4.53
CA ARG A 87 -11.68 5.54 3.48
C ARG A 87 -12.10 6.62 2.48
N ILE A 88 -11.90 6.36 1.19
CA ILE A 88 -12.36 7.28 0.15
C ILE A 88 -13.85 6.99 -0.10
N PRO A 89 -14.74 7.98 0.13
CA PRO A 89 -16.12 7.85 -0.29
C PRO A 89 -16.17 7.97 -1.82
N GLY A 90 -16.57 6.92 -2.50
CA GLY A 90 -16.73 6.90 -3.96
C GLY A 90 -17.68 5.80 -4.38
N GLY A 91 -18.28 5.95 -5.57
CA GLY A 91 -19.27 5.00 -6.11
C GLY A 91 -18.75 3.57 -6.28
N PRO A 92 -19.53 2.66 -6.89
CA PRO A 92 -19.32 1.20 -6.83
C PRO A 92 -17.94 0.67 -7.27
N LYS A 93 -17.15 1.46 -8.01
CA LYS A 93 -15.77 1.13 -8.40
C LYS A 93 -14.71 1.42 -7.31
N ASN A 94 -15.03 2.25 -6.32
CA ASN A 94 -14.10 2.72 -5.27
C ASN A 94 -14.42 2.13 -3.88
N SER A 95 -15.38 1.21 -3.80
CA SER A 95 -15.67 0.45 -2.58
C SER A 95 -14.40 -0.27 -2.11
N GLY A 96 -13.92 0.06 -0.92
CA GLY A 96 -12.69 -0.53 -0.36
C GLY A 96 -11.38 0.18 -0.75
N CYS A 97 -11.43 1.46 -1.15
CA CYS A 97 -10.23 2.28 -1.38
C CYS A 97 -9.84 3.13 -0.17
N TYR A 98 -8.55 3.17 0.14
CA TYR A 98 -7.98 3.87 1.30
C TYR A 98 -6.83 4.80 0.87
N CYS A 99 -6.72 5.98 1.50
CA CYS A 99 -5.60 6.90 1.32
C CYS A 99 -4.96 7.24 2.66
N LEU A 100 -3.73 7.78 2.64
CA LEU A 100 -3.10 8.30 3.87
C LEU A 100 -3.91 9.47 4.44
N ASP A 101 -4.00 9.53 5.77
CA ASP A 101 -4.57 10.68 6.45
C ASP A 101 -3.59 11.86 6.44
N ASN A 102 -3.69 12.70 5.40
CA ASN A 102 -2.95 13.94 5.29
C ASN A 102 -3.87 15.05 4.77
N MET A 103 -3.60 16.29 5.16
CA MET A 103 -4.25 17.51 4.69
C MET A 103 -4.40 17.55 3.16
N ALA A 104 -3.37 17.14 2.41
CA ALA A 104 -3.43 17.07 0.95
C ALA A 104 -4.55 16.13 0.44
N ASN A 105 -4.62 14.91 0.98
CA ASN A 105 -5.65 13.94 0.60
C ASN A 105 -7.03 14.38 1.08
N ARG A 106 -7.15 14.93 2.30
CA ARG A 106 -8.41 15.49 2.82
C ARG A 106 -8.95 16.61 1.93
N ASN A 107 -8.09 17.52 1.48
CA ASN A 107 -8.48 18.60 0.58
C ASN A 107 -8.98 18.07 -0.77
N VAL A 108 -8.30 17.06 -1.34
CA VAL A 108 -8.74 16.46 -2.60
C VAL A 108 -10.07 15.71 -2.42
N MET A 109 -10.24 14.96 -1.33
CA MET A 109 -11.53 14.30 -1.02
C MET A 109 -12.67 15.31 -0.84
N ALA A 110 -12.42 16.44 -0.17
CA ALA A 110 -13.41 17.50 -0.01
C ALA A 110 -13.85 18.10 -1.36
N ARG A 111 -12.92 18.20 -2.32
CA ARG A 111 -13.21 18.70 -3.68
C ARG A 111 -13.92 17.66 -4.55
N VAL A 112 -13.59 16.38 -4.39
CA VAL A 112 -14.32 15.26 -5.01
C VAL A 112 -15.76 15.22 -4.49
N GLY A 113 -15.96 15.36 -3.18
CA GLY A 113 -17.29 15.43 -2.57
C GLY A 113 -18.13 16.64 -3.01
N LYS A 114 -17.47 17.74 -3.42
CA LYS A 114 -18.11 18.92 -4.01
C LYS A 114 -18.36 18.81 -5.53
N GLY A 115 -17.94 17.73 -6.17
CA GLY A 115 -18.10 17.52 -7.62
C GLY A 115 -17.15 18.36 -8.49
N GLU A 116 -16.14 19.02 -7.91
CA GLU A 116 -15.18 19.88 -8.63
C GLU A 116 -14.06 19.11 -9.34
N LEU A 117 -13.89 17.83 -9.00
CA LEU A 117 -12.94 16.92 -9.63
C LEU A 117 -13.70 15.68 -10.08
N LEU A 118 -13.49 15.28 -11.34
CA LEU A 118 -13.78 13.91 -11.77
C LEU A 118 -13.05 12.97 -10.80
N GLY A 119 -13.73 11.92 -10.33
CA GLY A 119 -13.25 11.00 -9.30
C GLY A 119 -11.83 10.49 -9.56
N PRO A 120 -11.19 9.86 -8.56
CA PRO A 120 -9.74 9.59 -8.55
C PRO A 120 -9.25 9.13 -9.92
N GLU A 121 -8.59 10.03 -10.65
CA GLU A 121 -8.00 9.66 -11.93
C GLU A 121 -6.97 8.57 -11.67
N GLU A 122 -7.04 7.53 -12.50
CA GLU A 122 -6.34 6.26 -12.33
C GLU A 122 -4.90 6.50 -11.88
N SER A 123 -4.62 6.09 -10.65
CA SER A 123 -3.26 6.07 -10.14
C SER A 123 -2.49 5.07 -10.99
N THR A 124 -1.78 5.55 -12.01
CA THR A 124 -0.92 4.70 -12.84
C THR A 124 0.21 4.19 -11.95
N VAL A 125 0.07 2.95 -11.51
CA VAL A 125 1.13 2.22 -10.81
C VAL A 125 2.26 2.08 -11.82
N ARG A 126 3.49 2.46 -11.45
CA ARG A 126 4.67 2.03 -12.21
C ARG A 126 4.70 0.50 -12.21
N GLN A 127 4.18 -0.11 -13.27
CA GLN A 127 4.36 -1.53 -13.55
C GLN A 127 5.87 -1.78 -13.65
N ARG A 128 6.37 -2.63 -12.77
CA ARG A 128 7.77 -3.06 -12.78
C ARG A 128 7.91 -4.00 -13.98
N GLU A 129 8.87 -3.71 -14.87
CA GLU A 129 9.38 -4.73 -15.81
C GLU A 129 9.77 -5.97 -15.00
N GLU A 130 9.10 -7.09 -15.26
CA GLU A 130 9.47 -8.39 -14.72
C GLU A 130 10.88 -8.74 -15.22
N VAL A 131 11.89 -8.33 -14.46
CA VAL A 131 13.26 -8.79 -14.70
C VAL A 131 13.23 -10.29 -14.40
N ARG A 132 13.34 -11.09 -15.46
CA ARG A 132 13.45 -12.56 -15.38
C ARG A 132 14.52 -12.90 -14.33
N PRO A 133 14.26 -13.89 -13.46
CA PRO A 133 15.20 -14.24 -12.41
C PRO A 133 16.55 -14.58 -13.05
N ARG A 134 17.58 -13.78 -12.75
CA ARG A 134 18.94 -14.08 -13.17
C ARG A 134 19.32 -15.39 -12.48
N ALA A 135 19.80 -16.36 -13.25
CA ALA A 135 20.10 -17.69 -12.75
C ALA A 135 20.99 -17.58 -11.50
N ASN A 136 20.50 -18.16 -10.40
CA ASN A 136 21.26 -18.27 -9.17
C ASN A 136 22.56 -19.03 -9.49
N ILE A 137 23.72 -18.47 -9.14
CA ILE A 137 25.03 -19.08 -9.41
C ILE A 137 25.11 -20.51 -8.87
N PHE A 138 24.40 -20.83 -7.78
CA PHE A 138 24.33 -22.18 -7.22
C PHE A 138 23.63 -23.18 -8.16
N ARG A 139 22.63 -22.74 -8.92
CA ARG A 139 21.90 -23.57 -9.89
C ARG A 139 22.74 -23.91 -11.12
N LEU A 140 23.64 -23.01 -11.51
CA LEU A 140 24.60 -23.25 -12.60
C LEU A 140 25.67 -24.29 -12.24
N TYR A 141 25.97 -24.45 -10.94
CA TYR A 141 26.88 -25.49 -10.46
C TYR A 141 26.18 -26.86 -10.41
N GLU A 142 24.92 -26.93 -10.00
CA GLU A 142 24.17 -28.21 -9.91
C GLU A 142 23.89 -28.83 -11.28
N ASP A 143 23.65 -28.03 -12.33
CA ASP A 143 23.39 -28.54 -13.69
C ASP A 143 24.65 -29.05 -14.42
N ASN A 144 25.86 -28.93 -13.84
CA ASN A 144 27.14 -29.32 -14.45
C ASN A 144 27.93 -30.38 -13.66
N ILE A 145 27.27 -31.15 -12.78
CA ILE A 145 27.86 -32.35 -12.13
C ILE A 145 27.19 -33.61 -12.67
#